data_AF-A0A534NJE2-F1
#
_entry.id   AF-A0A534NJE2-F1
#
_cell.length_a   1.000
_cell.length_b   1.000
_cell.length_c   1.000
_cell.angle_alpha   90.00
_cell.angle_beta   90.00
_cell.angle_gamma   90.00
#
_symmetry.space_group_name_H-M   'P 1'
#
loop_
_entity.id
_entity.type
_entity.pdbx_description
1 polymer ?
#
loop_
_entity_poly.entity_id
_entity_poly.type
_entity_poly.pdbx_seq_one_letter_code
_entity_poly.pdbx_strand_id
1 'polypeptide(L)'
;MSKFLKTVFLILLFIAGITFSAENTQPFVVRYYFGLETPPMPLFLLILFSVLLGVFLAGVGFVFDRWSLKKALREKDRDITALEKQLKFYRDAGGVVQG
;
A
#
# COMPACT_ATOMS: atom_id res chain seq x y z
N MET A 1 -3.53 -15.40 11.52
CA MET A 1 -4.21 -16.10 10.40
C MET A 1 -3.17 -16.94 9.66
N SER A 2 -3.31 -18.27 9.65
CA SER A 2 -2.39 -19.13 8.89
C SER A 2 -2.46 -18.75 7.40
N LYS A 3 -1.33 -18.85 6.66
CA LYS A 3 -1.31 -18.52 5.21
C LYS A 3 -2.39 -19.30 4.45
N PHE A 4 -2.65 -20.54 4.84
CA PHE A 4 -3.73 -21.37 4.32
C PHE A 4 -5.12 -20.74 4.50
N LEU A 5 -5.44 -20.26 5.70
CA LEU A 5 -6.75 -19.65 5.99
C LEU A 5 -6.96 -18.36 5.19
N LYS A 6 -5.90 -17.58 4.95
CA LYS A 6 -5.96 -16.40 4.07
C LYS A 6 -6.26 -16.79 2.62
N THR A 7 -5.61 -17.85 2.12
CA THR A 7 -5.84 -18.34 0.75
C THR A 7 -7.27 -18.86 0.59
N VAL A 8 -7.77 -19.67 1.53
CA VAL A 8 -9.14 -20.19 1.49
C VAL A 8 -10.16 -19.05 1.52
N PHE A 9 -9.97 -18.08 2.41
CA PHE A 9 -10.83 -16.91 2.48
C PHE A 9 -10.84 -16.11 1.17
N LEU A 10 -9.66 -15.92 0.55
CA LEU A 10 -9.55 -15.21 -0.73
C LEU A 10 -10.30 -15.95 -1.85
N ILE A 11 -10.14 -17.28 -1.93
CA ILE A 11 -10.87 -18.10 -2.92
C ILE A 11 -12.38 -17.99 -2.72
N LEU A 12 -12.86 -18.10 -1.48
CA LEU A 12 -14.29 -17.95 -1.17
C LEU A 12 -14.82 -16.56 -1.56
N LEU A 13 -14.02 -15.51 -1.33
CA LEU A 13 -14.38 -14.15 -1.72
C LEU A 13 -14.49 -14.02 -3.25
N PHE A 14 -13.59 -14.64 -4.01
CA PHE A 14 -13.67 -14.67 -5.48
C PHE A 14 -14.90 -15.42 -5.96
N ILE A 15 -15.19 -16.60 -5.40
CA ILE A 15 -16.40 -17.38 -5.75
C ILE A 15 -17.64 -16.53 -5.49
N ALA A 16 -17.76 -15.95 -4.28
CA ALA A 16 -18.88 -15.10 -3.92
C ALA A 16 -19.02 -13.90 -4.88
N GLY A 17 -17.91 -13.25 -5.24
CA GLY A 17 -17.90 -12.14 -6.20
C GLY A 17 -18.38 -12.55 -7.60
N ILE A 18 -17.93 -13.69 -8.11
CA ILE A 18 -18.34 -14.23 -9.42
C ILE A 18 -19.81 -14.61 -9.41
N THR A 19 -20.28 -15.35 -8.40
CA THR A 19 -21.69 -15.78 -8.31
C THR A 19 -22.61 -14.57 -8.12
N PHE A 20 -22.24 -13.63 -7.25
CA PHE A 20 -22.98 -12.38 -7.08
C PHE A 20 -23.07 -11.59 -8.39
N SER A 21 -21.97 -11.48 -9.13
CA SER A 21 -21.92 -10.83 -10.44
C SER A 21 -22.85 -11.50 -11.46
N ALA A 22 -22.80 -12.84 -11.56
CA ALA A 22 -23.60 -13.62 -12.50
C ALA A 22 -25.11 -13.45 -12.25
N GLU A 23 -25.55 -13.57 -10.98
CA GLU A 23 -26.95 -13.42 -10.59
C GLU A 23 -27.46 -11.98 -10.70
N ASN A 24 -26.58 -10.99 -10.56
CA ASN A 24 -26.91 -9.56 -10.61
C ASN A 24 -26.49 -8.90 -11.94
N THR A 25 -26.64 -9.63 -13.06
CA THR A 25 -26.35 -9.13 -14.42
C THR A 25 -27.48 -8.23 -14.95
N GLN A 26 -28.00 -7.32 -14.12
CA GLN A 26 -28.98 -6.35 -14.57
C GLN A 26 -28.26 -5.22 -15.33
N PRO A 27 -28.64 -4.94 -16.59
CA PRO A 27 -28.05 -3.85 -17.35
C PRO A 27 -28.43 -2.51 -16.74
N PHE A 28 -27.44 -1.69 -16.45
CA PHE A 28 -27.57 -0.35 -15.87
C PHE A 28 -26.78 0.66 -16.71
N VAL A 29 -27.28 1.90 -16.75
CA VAL A 29 -26.65 3.02 -17.46
C VAL A 29 -26.34 4.11 -16.45
N VAL A 30 -25.07 4.51 -16.35
CA VAL A 30 -24.70 5.70 -15.58
C VAL A 30 -24.98 6.93 -16.44
N ARG A 31 -25.80 7.84 -15.92
CA ARG A 31 -26.03 9.16 -16.52
C ARG A 31 -25.18 10.18 -15.77
N TYR A 32 -24.29 10.86 -16.50
CA TYR A 32 -23.44 11.93 -15.99
C TYR A 32 -24.01 13.30 -16.38
N TYR A 33 -23.30 14.35 -15.98
CA TYR A 33 -23.59 15.72 -16.37
C TYR A 33 -23.47 15.91 -17.90
N PHE A 34 -24.18 16.91 -18.43
CA PHE A 34 -24.14 17.31 -19.85
C PHE A 34 -24.60 16.23 -20.86
N GLY A 35 -25.44 15.30 -20.43
CA GLY A 35 -26.00 14.26 -21.32
C GLY A 35 -25.03 13.14 -21.66
N LEU A 36 -23.90 13.04 -20.94
CA LEU A 36 -22.96 11.93 -21.07
C LEU A 36 -23.50 10.68 -20.39
N GLU A 37 -23.50 9.54 -21.07
CA GLU A 37 -23.99 8.27 -20.54
C GLU A 37 -23.04 7.13 -20.87
N THR A 38 -22.99 6.11 -20.02
CA THR A 38 -22.25 4.89 -20.33
C THR A 38 -23.07 3.97 -21.23
N PRO A 39 -22.43 3.08 -22.01
CA PRO A 39 -23.12 1.90 -22.53
C PRO A 39 -23.76 1.10 -21.38
N PRO A 40 -24.86 0.36 -21.64
CA PRO A 40 -25.44 -0.54 -20.65
C PRO A 40 -24.38 -1.52 -20.15
N MET A 41 -24.16 -1.51 -18.84
CA MET A 41 -23.19 -2.38 -18.19
C MET A 41 -23.78 -2.99 -16.92
N PRO A 42 -23.36 -4.19 -16.53
CA PRO A 42 -23.76 -4.78 -15.27
C PRO A 42 -23.34 -3.92 -14.06
N LEU A 43 -24.25 -3.72 -13.11
CA LEU A 43 -23.99 -2.91 -11.90
C LEU A 43 -22.76 -3.40 -11.12
N PHE A 44 -22.51 -4.71 -11.10
CA PHE A 44 -21.38 -5.29 -10.36
C PHE A 44 -20.04 -4.72 -10.85
N LEU A 45 -19.90 -4.33 -12.13
CA LEU A 45 -18.66 -3.75 -12.65
C LEU A 45 -18.36 -2.42 -11.97
N LEU A 46 -19.38 -1.58 -11.79
CA LEU A 46 -19.21 -0.29 -11.11
C LEU A 46 -18.74 -0.50 -9.67
N ILE A 47 -19.38 -1.41 -8.95
CA ILE A 47 -19.04 -1.75 -7.56
C ILE A 47 -17.61 -2.30 -7.50
N LEU A 48 -17.26 -3.21 -8.40
CA LEU A 48 -15.92 -3.80 -8.48
C LEU A 48 -14.85 -2.73 -8.73
N PHE A 49 -15.05 -1.84 -9.70
CA PHE A 49 -14.11 -0.75 -9.97
C PHE A 49 -13.99 0.22 -8.78
N SER A 50 -15.09 0.53 -8.10
CA SER A 50 -15.07 1.37 -6.89
C SER A 50 -14.24 0.75 -5.77
N VAL A 51 -14.45 -0.54 -5.49
CA VAL A 51 -13.68 -1.28 -4.47
C VAL A 51 -12.21 -1.39 -4.88
N LEU A 52 -11.93 -1.74 -6.15
CA LEU A 52 -10.57 -1.82 -6.68
C LEU A 52 -9.84 -0.48 -6.57
N LEU A 53 -10.51 0.63 -6.85
CA LEU A 53 -9.93 1.96 -6.70
C LEU A 53 -9.58 2.24 -5.23
N GLY A 54 -10.46 1.88 -4.29
CA GLY A 54 -10.16 1.99 -2.85
C GLY A 54 -8.94 1.17 -2.42
N VAL A 55 -8.86 -0.09 -2.85
CA VAL A 55 -7.69 -0.97 -2.59
C VAL A 55 -6.43 -0.42 -3.24
N PHE A 56 -6.53 0.09 -4.46
CA PHE A 56 -5.42 0.71 -5.17
C PHE A 56 -4.88 1.92 -4.42
N LEU A 57 -5.75 2.85 -4.00
CA LEU A 57 -5.37 4.03 -3.23
C LEU A 57 -4.72 3.65 -1.89
N ALA A 58 -5.27 2.67 -1.17
CA ALA A 58 -4.68 2.16 0.07
C ALA A 58 -3.29 1.53 -0.17
N GLY A 59 -3.15 0.74 -1.24
CA GLY A 59 -1.89 0.13 -1.64
C GLY A 59 -0.82 1.16 -1.99
N VAL A 60 -1.19 2.20 -2.72
CA VAL A 60 -0.31 3.33 -3.05
C VAL A 60 0.16 4.04 -1.78
N GLY A 61 -0.75 4.34 -0.84
CA GLY A 61 -0.40 4.92 0.46
C GLY A 61 0.62 4.09 1.23
N PHE A 62 0.40 2.77 1.31
CA PHE A 62 1.33 1.85 1.98
C PHE A 62 2.74 1.85 1.35
N VAL A 63 2.84 1.97 0.03
CA VAL A 63 4.13 2.06 -0.67
C VAL A 63 4.84 3.35 -0.31
N PHE A 64 4.14 4.49 -0.30
CA PHE A 64 4.70 5.78 0.07
C PHE A 64 5.20 5.81 1.51
N ASP A 65 4.41 5.29 2.46
CA ASP A 65 4.80 5.19 3.87
C ASP A 65 6.06 4.34 4.05
N ARG A 66 6.16 3.23 3.30
CA ARG A 66 7.34 2.37 3.37
C ARG A 66 8.58 3.03 2.80
N TRP A 67 8.44 3.85 1.76
CA TRP A 67 9.55 4.63 1.21
C TRP A 67 10.01 5.74 2.15
N SER A 68 9.08 6.48 2.77
CA SER A 68 9.43 7.52 3.74
C SER A 68 10.14 6.93 4.95
N LEU A 69 9.64 5.80 5.46
CA LEU A 69 10.26 5.09 6.58
C LEU A 69 11.66 4.58 6.24
N LYS A 70 11.85 3.99 5.05
CA LYS A 70 13.18 3.53 4.60
C LYS A 70 14.17 4.68 4.43
N LYS A 71 13.69 5.86 4.00
CA LYS A 71 14.52 7.07 3.91
C LYS A 71 14.94 7.55 5.31
N ALA A 72 13.99 7.62 6.24
CA ALA A 72 14.27 8.03 7.62
C ALA A 72 15.28 7.08 8.32
N LEU A 73 15.15 5.76 8.11
CA LEU A 73 16.11 4.77 8.59
C LEU A 73 17.53 5.04 8.09
N ARG A 74 17.67 5.27 6.77
CA ARG A 74 18.98 5.59 6.17
C ARG A 74 19.60 6.87 6.70
N GLU A 75 18.78 7.87 7.00
CA GLU A 75 19.25 9.13 7.59
C GLU A 75 19.76 8.91 9.01
N LYS A 76 19.01 8.17 9.83
CA LYS A 76 19.43 7.81 11.19
C LYS A 76 20.70 6.95 11.23
N ASP A 77 20.85 5.98 10.33
CA ASP A 77 22.08 5.19 10.23
C ASP A 77 23.31 6.04 9.90
N ARG A 78 23.15 7.07 9.06
CA ARG A 78 24.22 8.03 8.73
C ARG A 78 24.59 8.88 9.93
N ASP A 79 23.61 9.35 10.69
CA ASP A 79 23.84 10.13 11.92
C ASP A 79 24.63 9.30 12.93
N ILE A 80 24.21 8.05 13.17
CA ILE A 80 24.90 7.11 14.09
C ILE A 80 26.36 6.94 13.65
N THR A 81 26.60 6.64 12.37
CA THR A 81 27.96 6.45 11.85
C THR A 81 28.83 7.71 12.02
N ALA A 82 28.25 8.90 11.80
CA ALA A 82 28.96 10.15 11.98
C ALA A 82 29.31 10.42 13.46
N LEU A 83 28.36 10.18 14.37
CA LEU A 83 28.54 10.30 15.82
C LEU A 83 29.59 9.32 16.34
N GLU A 84 29.56 8.06 15.90
CA GLU A 84 30.57 7.06 16.25
C GLU A 84 31.98 7.47 15.81
N LYS A 85 32.09 8.05 14.61
CA LYS A 85 33.37 8.56 14.10
C LYS A 85 33.88 9.74 14.94
N GLN A 86 33.00 10.64 15.37
CA GLN A 86 33.37 11.75 16.26
C GLN A 86 33.82 11.24 17.64
N LEU A 87 33.09 10.30 18.24
CA LEU A 87 33.47 9.69 19.52
C LEU A 87 34.84 9.01 19.44
N LYS A 88 35.12 8.31 18.34
CA LYS A 88 36.43 7.70 18.10
C LYS A 88 37.53 8.74 17.99
N PHE A 89 37.31 9.81 17.22
CA PHE A 89 38.26 10.91 17.10
C PHE A 89 38.58 11.57 18.45
N TYR A 90 37.57 11.87 19.28
CA TYR A 90 37.80 12.45 20.61
C TYR A 90 38.52 11.49 21.57
N ARG A 91 38.22 10.19 21.50
CA ARG A 91 38.91 9.17 22.29
C ARG A 91 40.39 9.06 21.92
N ASP A 92 40.69 9.05 20.63
CA ASP A 92 42.05 8.96 20.12
C ASP A 92 42.82 10.26 20.41
N ALA A 93 42.20 11.43 20.22
CA ALA A 93 42.79 12.73 20.55
C ALA A 93 43.01 12.96 22.05
N GLY A 94 42.08 12.51 22.90
CA GLY A 94 42.21 12.56 24.35
C GLY A 94 43.24 11.59 24.92
N GLY A 95 43.52 10.48 24.22
CA GLY A 95 44.57 9.53 24.57
C GLY A 95 45.99 10.02 24.25
N VAL A 96 46.15 10.92 23.27
CA VAL A 96 47.45 11.49 22.87
C VAL A 96 47.94 12.57 23.85
N VAL A 97 47.05 13.18 24.65
CA VAL A 97 47.41 14.26 25.59
C VAL A 97 47.98 13.72 26.93
N GLN A 98 47.85 12.42 27.22
CA GLN A 98 48.37 11.80 28.46
C GLN A 98 49.61 10.90 28.26
N GLY A 99 50.19 10.85 27.05
CA GLY A 99 51.37 10.05 26.72
C GLY A 99 52.66 10.84 26.75
#